data_AF-R6AG49-F1
#
_entry.id   AF-R6AG49-F1
#
_cell.length_a   1.000
_cell.length_b   1.000
_cell.length_c   1.000
_cell.angle_alpha   90.00
_cell.angle_beta   90.00
_cell.angle_gamma   90.00
#
_symmetry.space_group_name_H-M   'P 1'
#
loop_
_entity.id
_entity.type
_entity.pdbx_description
1 polymer ?
#
loop_
_entity_poly.entity_id
_entity_poly.type
_entity_poly.pdbx_seq_one_letter_code
_entity_poly.pdbx_strand_id
1 'polypeptide(L)'
;MKLRDFSVTPNKITELSCCEVFVFGSNLKGYHGGGAARVAMEKFGAEWGVGVGPTGQCYAIPTMQGDVETIEPYVNRFLEYAKTHQNNRFLVTRIGCGIAGFDDMYIAPLFEEAVNIPNIALPKIWWDIIGKECGVWRTSPSYSNFPKVWTLKTLNKYTTLHKYEIGAGVKTFLPDLKVRYIKGRGEFGYAKFGDFFFDRNKMYVWETDDKYAEEHNDAVVREVFHDECKGRGYVCQRIYAGVQTNFRDINGEIIYTGDVIKVQEKNDNTPQYLALGAMCDADGSGFYGFILDNNSWLLTDCLRGQASITRIGTVYYQIGKNELARDVNERVMDFNLAIESAEDHAVTVLMTKYTPNFDQERWKYQGLEILGVEEFDWR
;
A
#
# COMPACT_ATOMS: atom_id res chain seq x y z
N MET A 1 3.49 -2.15 -15.10
CA MET A 1 2.54 -2.04 -13.97
C MET A 1 1.92 -0.66 -14.02
N LYS A 2 0.67 -0.51 -14.46
CA LYS A 2 0.00 0.76 -14.77
C LYS A 2 -0.89 1.19 -13.58
N LEU A 3 -0.64 2.31 -12.91
CA LEU A 3 -1.14 2.56 -11.55
C LEU A 3 -2.68 2.46 -11.39
N ARG A 4 -3.17 2.31 -10.14
CA ARG A 4 -4.51 2.80 -9.79
C ARG A 4 -4.54 4.26 -10.23
N ASP A 5 -5.27 4.58 -11.29
CA ASP A 5 -5.07 5.90 -11.87
C ASP A 5 -5.86 6.94 -11.09
N PHE A 6 -5.11 7.80 -10.43
CA PHE A 6 -5.58 8.97 -9.72
C PHE A 6 -6.36 9.93 -10.64
N SER A 7 -6.30 9.68 -11.94
CA SER A 7 -6.99 10.40 -12.99
C SER A 7 -8.48 10.07 -13.13
N VAL A 8 -9.05 9.04 -12.47
CA VAL A 8 -10.49 8.70 -12.62
C VAL A 8 -11.33 9.01 -11.38
N THR A 9 -12.39 9.80 -11.56
CA THR A 9 -13.37 10.15 -10.51
C THR A 9 -14.34 8.98 -10.25
N PRO A 10 -14.59 8.60 -8.98
CA PRO A 10 -15.64 7.63 -8.64
C PRO A 10 -17.04 8.07 -9.07
N ASN A 11 -17.87 7.13 -9.54
CA ASN A 11 -19.25 7.43 -9.99
C ASN A 11 -20.15 8.04 -8.90
N LYS A 12 -19.85 7.75 -7.63
CA LYS A 12 -20.55 8.30 -6.47
C LYS A 12 -19.53 8.68 -5.42
N ILE A 13 -19.47 9.96 -5.08
CA ILE A 13 -18.61 10.51 -4.03
C ILE A 13 -19.49 10.76 -2.82
N THR A 14 -19.20 10.09 -1.71
CA THR A 14 -19.97 10.20 -0.46
C THR A 14 -19.22 10.88 0.66
N GLU A 15 -17.90 11.00 0.52
CA GLU A 15 -16.92 11.56 1.45
C GLU A 15 -15.74 12.14 0.65
N LEU A 16 -14.99 13.07 1.26
CA LEU A 16 -13.76 13.63 0.72
C LEU A 16 -12.64 13.49 1.78
N SER A 17 -11.42 13.21 1.34
CA SER A 17 -10.23 13.45 2.17
C SER A 17 -10.00 14.95 2.35
N CYS A 18 -9.15 15.39 3.28
CA CYS A 18 -8.91 16.83 3.54
C CYS A 18 -8.35 17.61 2.34
N CYS A 19 -7.63 16.94 1.44
CA CYS A 19 -7.03 17.58 0.28
C CYS A 19 -7.89 17.40 -0.98
N GLU A 20 -8.92 16.54 -0.94
CA GLU A 20 -9.86 16.36 -2.04
C GLU A 20 -10.83 17.53 -2.12
N VAL A 21 -11.15 17.92 -3.36
CA VAL A 21 -12.07 18.99 -3.70
C VAL A 21 -13.11 18.43 -4.66
N PHE A 22 -14.37 18.51 -4.28
CA PHE A 22 -15.48 18.04 -5.12
C PHE A 22 -15.80 19.07 -6.21
N VAL A 23 -15.59 18.73 -7.48
CA VAL A 23 -15.84 19.65 -8.60
C VAL A 23 -17.18 19.30 -9.26
N PHE A 24 -18.08 20.28 -9.30
CA PHE A 24 -19.46 20.04 -9.66
C PHE A 24 -20.06 21.13 -10.55
N GLY A 25 -21.10 20.75 -11.29
CA GLY A 25 -21.89 21.67 -12.10
C GLY A 25 -22.85 22.50 -11.24
N SER A 26 -22.79 23.82 -11.35
CA SER A 26 -23.65 24.78 -10.66
C SER A 26 -24.43 25.66 -11.64
N ASN A 27 -25.20 26.60 -11.13
CA ASN A 27 -25.72 27.74 -11.89
C ASN A 27 -25.05 29.03 -11.41
N LEU A 28 -25.07 30.08 -12.23
CA LEU A 28 -24.39 31.35 -11.91
C LEU A 28 -24.86 32.00 -10.60
N LYS A 29 -26.11 31.75 -10.18
CA LYS A 29 -26.68 32.27 -8.94
C LYS A 29 -26.28 31.44 -7.71
N GLY A 30 -25.62 30.30 -7.90
CA GLY A 30 -25.24 29.39 -6.82
C GLY A 30 -26.45 28.79 -6.09
N TYR A 31 -27.52 28.43 -6.81
CA TYR A 31 -28.65 27.72 -6.21
C TYR A 31 -28.46 26.22 -6.32
N HIS A 32 -28.00 25.60 -5.24
CA HIS A 32 -27.51 24.22 -5.17
C HIS A 32 -28.63 23.23 -4.83
N GLY A 33 -29.78 23.34 -5.50
CA GLY A 33 -31.01 22.63 -5.12
C GLY A 33 -31.13 21.17 -5.58
N GLY A 34 -30.25 20.69 -6.47
CA GLY A 34 -30.39 19.35 -7.03
C GLY A 34 -29.08 18.70 -7.46
N GLY A 35 -29.14 17.38 -7.68
CA GLY A 35 -28.04 16.59 -8.26
C GLY A 35 -26.74 16.70 -7.47
N ALA A 36 -25.62 16.80 -8.19
CA ALA A 36 -24.29 16.98 -7.61
C ALA A 36 -24.16 18.28 -6.81
N ALA A 37 -24.81 19.38 -7.23
CA ALA A 37 -24.77 20.65 -6.50
C ALA A 37 -25.39 20.53 -5.11
N ARG A 38 -26.51 19.81 -4.97
CA ARG A 38 -27.10 19.54 -3.66
C ARG A 38 -26.17 18.72 -2.77
N VAL A 39 -25.54 17.69 -3.33
CA VAL A 39 -24.55 16.89 -2.59
C VAL A 39 -23.37 17.75 -2.13
N ALA A 40 -22.86 18.63 -2.98
CA ALA A 40 -21.78 19.57 -2.64
C ALA A 40 -22.16 20.45 -1.44
N MET A 41 -23.37 21.00 -1.42
CA MET A 41 -23.85 21.84 -0.32
C MET A 41 -24.10 21.03 0.96
N GLU A 42 -24.85 19.93 0.86
CA GLU A 42 -25.28 19.15 2.03
C GLU A 42 -24.13 18.41 2.71
N LYS A 43 -23.09 18.00 1.96
CA LYS A 43 -22.03 17.13 2.48
C LYS A 43 -20.65 17.76 2.53
N PHE A 44 -20.34 18.65 1.61
CA PHE A 44 -18.97 19.15 1.39
C PHE A 44 -18.85 20.66 1.57
N GLY A 45 -19.91 21.31 2.07
CA GLY A 45 -19.90 22.69 2.52
C GLY A 45 -19.95 23.74 1.41
N ALA A 46 -20.38 23.38 0.19
CA ALA A 46 -20.59 24.39 -0.85
C ALA A 46 -21.65 25.41 -0.40
N GLU A 47 -21.34 26.70 -0.53
CA GLU A 47 -22.17 27.78 -0.02
C GLU A 47 -23.30 28.13 -1.00
N TRP A 48 -24.51 28.33 -0.45
CA TRP A 48 -25.63 28.86 -1.22
C TRP A 48 -25.32 30.28 -1.70
N GLY A 49 -25.54 30.55 -2.98
CA GLY A 49 -25.21 31.83 -3.62
C GLY A 49 -23.86 31.84 -4.35
N VAL A 50 -22.99 30.84 -4.14
CA VAL A 50 -21.67 30.78 -4.78
C VAL A 50 -21.68 29.86 -5.99
N GLY A 51 -21.96 30.43 -7.18
CA GLY A 51 -22.10 29.67 -8.42
C GLY A 51 -20.80 29.37 -9.17
N VAL A 52 -19.70 30.03 -8.81
CA VAL A 52 -18.44 30.04 -9.58
C VAL A 52 -17.25 29.91 -8.64
N GLY A 53 -16.33 29.00 -8.95
CA GLY A 53 -15.04 28.90 -8.28
C GLY A 53 -15.06 28.14 -6.96
N PRO A 54 -14.02 28.30 -6.11
CA PRO A 54 -13.89 27.59 -4.85
C PRO A 54 -15.02 27.95 -3.87
N THR A 55 -15.59 26.94 -3.20
CA THR A 55 -16.63 27.12 -2.17
C THR A 55 -16.67 25.91 -1.24
N GLY A 56 -16.57 26.11 0.08
CA GLY A 56 -16.37 25.01 1.03
C GLY A 56 -15.19 24.12 0.63
N GLN A 57 -15.41 22.80 0.63
CA GLN A 57 -14.46 21.81 0.09
C GLN A 57 -14.79 21.42 -1.36
N CYS A 58 -15.29 22.37 -2.15
CA CYS A 58 -15.78 22.16 -3.50
C CYS A 58 -15.25 23.23 -4.46
N TYR A 59 -15.42 22.96 -5.75
CA TYR A 59 -15.22 23.93 -6.82
C TYR A 59 -16.43 23.92 -7.77
N ALA A 60 -17.10 25.08 -7.91
CA ALA A 60 -18.30 25.24 -8.70
C ALA A 60 -17.99 25.68 -10.14
N ILE A 61 -18.52 24.95 -11.11
CA ILE A 61 -18.45 25.30 -12.54
C ILE A 61 -19.88 25.55 -13.05
N PRO A 62 -20.24 26.78 -13.46
CA PRO A 62 -21.56 27.06 -14.01
C PRO A 62 -21.82 26.32 -15.33
N THR A 63 -22.97 25.64 -15.41
CA THR A 63 -23.41 24.92 -16.62
C THR A 63 -24.88 25.17 -16.95
N MET A 64 -25.45 26.31 -16.55
CA MET A 64 -26.89 26.59 -16.74
C MET A 64 -27.13 27.98 -17.33
N GLN A 65 -26.16 28.52 -18.06
CA GLN A 65 -26.17 29.90 -18.57
C GLN A 65 -26.22 29.99 -20.11
N GLY A 66 -26.37 28.87 -20.81
CA GLY A 66 -26.38 28.81 -22.26
C GLY A 66 -25.82 27.50 -22.77
N ASP A 67 -25.30 27.52 -23.99
CA ASP A 67 -24.70 26.36 -24.66
C ASP A 67 -23.28 26.05 -24.13
N VAL A 68 -22.67 25.01 -24.69
CA VAL A 68 -21.38 24.44 -24.24
C VAL A 68 -20.25 25.48 -24.25
N GLU A 69 -20.25 26.37 -25.24
CA GLU A 69 -19.27 27.46 -25.39
C GLU A 69 -19.30 28.43 -24.21
N THR A 70 -20.45 28.55 -23.53
CA THR A 70 -20.57 29.42 -22.34
C THR A 70 -19.97 28.79 -21.07
N ILE A 71 -19.62 27.50 -21.12
CA ILE A 71 -19.05 26.73 -20.01
C ILE A 71 -17.51 26.76 -20.08
N GLU A 72 -16.95 26.73 -21.29
CA GLU A 72 -15.50 26.67 -21.56
C GLU A 72 -14.67 27.69 -20.76
N PRO A 73 -15.03 28.98 -20.64
CA PRO A 73 -14.23 29.94 -19.87
C PRO A 73 -14.13 29.58 -18.38
N TYR A 74 -15.14 28.89 -17.82
CA TYR A 74 -15.13 28.46 -16.42
C TYR A 74 -14.31 27.19 -16.22
N VAL A 75 -14.31 26.29 -17.22
CA VAL A 75 -13.41 25.13 -17.23
C VAL A 75 -11.97 25.60 -17.30
N ASN A 76 -11.63 26.53 -18.19
CA ASN A 76 -10.28 27.08 -18.30
C ASN A 76 -9.80 27.70 -16.98
N ARG A 77 -10.67 28.45 -16.28
CA ARG A 77 -10.36 28.98 -14.94
C ARG A 77 -10.13 27.88 -13.91
N PHE A 78 -10.92 26.81 -13.95
CA PHE A 78 -10.72 25.64 -13.08
C PHE A 78 -9.37 24.97 -13.35
N LEU A 79 -8.98 24.78 -14.61
CA LEU A 79 -7.70 24.16 -14.97
C LEU A 79 -6.52 25.00 -14.46
N GLU A 80 -6.57 26.32 -14.63
CA GLU A 80 -5.55 27.23 -14.07
C GLU A 80 -5.52 27.21 -12.54
N TYR A 81 -6.70 27.13 -11.90
CA TYR A 81 -6.79 26.98 -10.45
C TYR A 81 -6.13 25.66 -9.99
N ALA A 82 -6.43 24.54 -10.65
CA ALA A 82 -5.85 23.24 -10.31
C ALA A 82 -4.32 23.21 -10.45
N LYS A 83 -3.76 23.84 -11.49
CA LYS A 83 -2.30 23.96 -11.70
C LYS A 83 -1.59 24.72 -10.58
N THR A 84 -2.27 25.71 -9.98
CA THR A 84 -1.74 26.53 -8.88
C THR A 84 -1.97 25.91 -7.49
N HIS A 85 -2.79 24.85 -7.40
CA HIS A 85 -3.17 24.17 -6.17
C HIS A 85 -2.77 22.68 -6.21
N GLN A 86 -1.48 22.42 -6.44
CA GLN A 86 -0.95 21.07 -6.69
C GLN A 86 -1.13 20.10 -5.51
N ASN A 87 -1.30 20.63 -4.29
CA ASN A 87 -1.56 19.85 -3.09
C ASN A 87 -3.03 19.44 -2.95
N ASN A 88 -3.95 20.05 -3.70
CA ASN A 88 -5.35 19.65 -3.73
C ASN A 88 -5.60 18.63 -4.83
N ARG A 89 -6.53 17.71 -4.59
CA ARG A 89 -7.01 16.74 -5.59
C ARG A 89 -8.43 17.05 -6.01
N PHE A 90 -8.62 17.31 -7.28
CA PHE A 90 -9.92 17.72 -7.82
C PHE A 90 -10.68 16.51 -8.38
N LEU A 91 -11.80 16.16 -7.76
CA LEU A 91 -12.67 15.08 -8.21
C LEU A 91 -13.77 15.65 -9.12
N VAL A 92 -13.56 15.60 -10.43
CA VAL A 92 -14.50 16.15 -11.43
C VAL A 92 -15.66 15.18 -11.63
N THR A 93 -16.88 15.64 -11.33
CA THR A 93 -18.11 14.91 -11.62
C THR A 93 -18.47 15.02 -13.11
N ARG A 94 -19.54 14.35 -13.56
CA ARG A 94 -20.11 14.57 -14.90
C ARG A 94 -20.81 15.94 -14.96
N ILE A 95 -20.02 17.00 -14.94
CA ILE A 95 -20.46 18.39 -14.90
C ILE A 95 -21.36 18.66 -16.12
N GLY A 96 -22.50 19.31 -15.92
CA GLY A 96 -23.48 19.58 -16.98
C GLY A 96 -24.32 18.38 -17.44
N CYS A 97 -23.88 17.13 -17.22
CA CYS A 97 -24.53 15.94 -17.82
C CYS A 97 -25.66 15.33 -16.97
N GLY A 98 -26.00 15.98 -15.85
CA GLY A 98 -27.11 15.60 -14.99
C GLY A 98 -28.34 16.47 -15.26
N ILE A 99 -28.62 17.41 -14.36
CA ILE A 99 -29.82 18.27 -14.46
C ILE A 99 -29.76 19.22 -15.66
N ALA A 100 -28.58 19.73 -16.02
CA ALA A 100 -28.44 20.61 -17.18
C ALA A 100 -28.59 19.87 -18.52
N GLY A 101 -28.48 18.54 -18.53
CA GLY A 101 -28.86 17.69 -19.65
C GLY A 101 -27.88 17.65 -20.83
N PHE A 102 -26.64 18.13 -20.66
CA PHE A 102 -25.63 18.02 -21.72
C PHE A 102 -25.19 16.57 -21.94
N ASP A 103 -24.82 16.25 -23.18
CA ASP A 103 -24.17 14.98 -23.49
C ASP A 103 -22.68 15.05 -23.09
N ASP A 104 -22.14 13.96 -22.55
CA ASP A 104 -20.72 13.87 -22.21
C ASP A 104 -19.83 14.14 -23.43
N MET A 105 -20.28 13.80 -24.65
CA MET A 105 -19.53 14.04 -25.89
C MET A 105 -19.22 15.51 -26.14
N TYR A 106 -20.04 16.43 -25.61
CA TYR A 106 -19.82 17.87 -25.78
C TYR A 106 -19.09 18.51 -24.60
N ILE A 107 -19.24 17.96 -23.39
CA ILE A 107 -18.58 18.51 -22.20
C ILE A 107 -17.16 17.96 -22.04
N ALA A 108 -16.94 16.66 -22.26
CA ALA A 108 -15.65 16.03 -22.04
C ALA A 108 -14.50 16.71 -22.82
N PRO A 109 -14.66 17.14 -24.09
CA PRO A 109 -13.60 17.82 -24.83
C PRO A 109 -13.11 19.12 -24.16
N LEU A 110 -13.95 19.83 -23.41
CA LEU A 110 -13.53 21.03 -22.67
C LEU A 110 -12.47 20.72 -21.60
N PHE A 111 -12.40 19.47 -21.14
CA PHE A 111 -11.46 18.99 -20.14
C PHE A 111 -10.25 18.25 -20.76
N GLU A 112 -10.01 18.35 -22.07
CA GLU A 112 -8.88 17.69 -22.74
C GLU A 112 -7.54 18.01 -22.04
N GLU A 113 -7.30 19.28 -21.70
CA GLU A 113 -6.06 19.68 -21.04
C GLU A 113 -5.91 19.07 -19.63
N ALA A 114 -7.02 18.76 -18.94
CA ALA A 114 -7.00 18.16 -17.61
C ALA A 114 -6.28 16.80 -17.59
N VAL A 115 -6.21 16.10 -18.73
CA VAL A 115 -5.42 14.86 -18.90
C VAL A 115 -3.93 15.07 -18.58
N ASN A 116 -3.43 16.30 -18.69
CA ASN A 116 -2.04 16.65 -18.42
C ASN A 116 -1.83 17.30 -17.04
N ILE A 117 -2.88 17.44 -16.23
CA ILE A 117 -2.83 18.06 -14.92
C ILE A 117 -2.95 16.96 -13.85
N PRO A 118 -1.87 16.64 -13.12
CA PRO A 118 -1.75 15.39 -12.35
C PRO A 118 -2.68 15.29 -11.14
N ASN A 119 -3.20 16.42 -10.67
CA ASN A 119 -4.07 16.50 -9.50
C ASN A 119 -5.57 16.61 -9.86
N ILE A 120 -5.94 16.37 -11.12
CA ILE A 120 -7.34 16.29 -11.56
C ILE A 120 -7.71 14.83 -11.84
N ALA A 121 -8.84 14.41 -11.27
CA ALA A 121 -9.54 13.19 -11.64
C ALA A 121 -10.77 13.54 -12.50
N LEU A 122 -11.00 12.81 -13.60
CA LEU A 122 -12.13 12.95 -14.52
C LEU A 122 -13.05 11.72 -14.48
N PRO A 123 -14.34 11.85 -14.82
CA PRO A 123 -15.21 10.68 -15.00
C PRO A 123 -14.63 9.70 -16.02
N LYS A 124 -14.80 8.39 -15.77
CA LYS A 124 -14.29 7.35 -16.69
C LYS A 124 -14.76 7.55 -18.14
N ILE A 125 -16.03 7.90 -18.33
CA ILE A 125 -16.61 8.13 -19.66
C ILE A 125 -15.93 9.29 -20.41
N TRP A 126 -15.40 10.30 -19.70
CA TRP A 126 -14.68 11.41 -20.32
C TRP A 126 -13.28 10.99 -20.78
N TRP A 127 -12.60 10.13 -20.02
CA TRP A 127 -11.36 9.49 -20.50
C TRP A 127 -11.58 8.72 -21.80
N ASP A 128 -12.68 7.97 -21.88
CA ASP A 128 -13.01 7.18 -23.08
C ASP A 128 -13.34 8.06 -24.29
N ILE A 129 -13.92 9.26 -24.08
CA ILE A 129 -14.25 10.23 -25.14
C ILE A 129 -12.99 10.96 -25.60
N ILE A 130 -12.28 11.63 -24.68
CA ILE A 130 -11.07 12.42 -24.98
C ILE A 130 -10.01 11.51 -25.63
N GLY A 131 -9.84 10.29 -25.13
CA GLY A 131 -8.88 9.32 -25.69
C GLY A 131 -9.20 8.89 -27.14
N LYS A 132 -10.47 8.97 -27.59
CA LYS A 132 -10.86 8.64 -28.96
C LYS A 132 -10.63 9.79 -29.94
N GLU A 133 -10.88 11.03 -29.52
CA GLU A 133 -10.86 12.20 -30.41
C GLU A 133 -9.44 12.73 -30.68
N CYS A 134 -8.55 12.66 -29.69
CA CYS A 134 -7.23 13.30 -29.79
C CYS A 134 -6.15 12.41 -30.44
N GLY A 135 -6.47 11.18 -30.84
CA GLY A 135 -5.50 10.22 -31.40
C GLY A 135 -4.39 9.79 -30.43
N VAL A 136 -4.44 10.27 -29.18
CA VAL A 136 -3.54 9.89 -28.10
C VAL A 136 -4.12 8.64 -27.44
N TRP A 137 -3.56 7.47 -27.74
CA TRP A 137 -3.86 6.25 -26.99
C TRP A 137 -3.34 6.33 -25.55
N ARG A 138 -3.84 7.25 -24.72
CA ARG A 138 -3.92 6.99 -23.28
C ARG A 138 -5.05 5.98 -23.09
N THR A 139 -4.76 4.74 -23.46
CA THR A 139 -5.56 3.59 -23.06
C THR A 139 -5.92 3.78 -21.59
N SER A 140 -7.20 3.58 -21.24
CA SER A 140 -7.64 3.48 -19.84
C SER A 140 -6.51 2.87 -19.03
N PRO A 141 -6.10 3.49 -17.93
CA PRO A 141 -4.99 3.01 -17.12
C PRO A 141 -5.29 1.57 -16.79
N SER A 142 -4.47 0.64 -17.31
CA SER A 142 -4.57 -0.74 -16.83
C SER A 142 -4.07 -0.69 -15.40
N TYR A 143 -4.54 -1.56 -14.53
CA TYR A 143 -3.92 -1.67 -13.23
C TYR A 143 -2.51 -2.19 -13.37
N SER A 144 -1.76 -1.93 -12.32
CA SER A 144 -0.41 -2.29 -12.21
C SER A 144 -0.60 -3.68 -11.71
N ASN A 145 -0.43 -4.65 -12.60
CA ASN A 145 -0.31 -6.05 -12.26
C ASN A 145 0.71 -6.20 -11.13
N PHE A 146 0.23 -6.16 -9.88
CA PHE A 146 1.04 -6.33 -8.67
C PHE A 146 2.03 -7.46 -8.86
N PRO A 147 3.28 -7.28 -8.38
CA PRO A 147 4.27 -8.32 -8.55
C PRO A 147 3.71 -9.59 -7.91
N LYS A 148 3.99 -10.73 -8.55
CA LYS A 148 3.55 -12.03 -8.02
C LYS A 148 4.31 -12.38 -6.74
N VAL A 149 5.53 -11.84 -6.61
CA VAL A 149 6.42 -12.04 -5.48
C VAL A 149 6.82 -10.70 -4.90
N TRP A 150 6.73 -10.60 -3.58
CA TRP A 150 7.04 -9.38 -2.85
C TRP A 150 8.39 -9.52 -2.15
N THR A 151 9.22 -8.50 -2.29
CA THR A 151 10.53 -8.34 -1.65
C THR A 151 10.59 -6.96 -1.02
N LEU A 152 11.59 -6.68 -0.19
CA LEU A 152 11.75 -5.32 0.37
C LEU A 152 11.87 -4.28 -0.77
N LYS A 153 12.58 -4.62 -1.84
CA LYS A 153 12.72 -3.77 -3.04
C LYS A 153 11.38 -3.47 -3.72
N THR A 154 10.53 -4.49 -3.94
CA THR A 154 9.22 -4.25 -4.59
C THR A 154 8.25 -3.56 -3.64
N LEU A 155 8.27 -3.87 -2.35
CA LEU A 155 7.51 -3.15 -1.33
C LEU A 155 7.84 -1.65 -1.35
N ASN A 156 9.12 -1.28 -1.25
CA ASN A 156 9.57 0.12 -1.35
C ASN A 156 9.06 0.81 -2.62
N LYS A 157 9.22 0.15 -3.77
CA LYS A 157 8.74 0.67 -5.06
C LYS A 157 7.24 0.96 -5.02
N TYR A 158 6.43 -0.01 -4.58
CA TYR A 158 4.97 0.14 -4.62
C TYR A 158 4.43 1.02 -3.51
N THR A 159 5.04 1.10 -2.33
CA THR A 159 4.63 2.08 -1.32
C THR A 159 4.89 3.51 -1.79
N THR A 160 5.96 3.73 -2.56
CA THR A 160 6.21 5.03 -3.20
C THR A 160 5.22 5.34 -4.32
N LEU A 161 4.86 4.35 -5.14
CA LEU A 161 3.86 4.53 -6.21
C LEU A 161 2.44 4.76 -5.68
N HIS A 162 2.13 4.24 -4.49
CA HIS A 162 0.81 4.34 -3.84
C HIS A 162 0.81 5.24 -2.60
N LYS A 163 1.69 6.25 -2.60
CA LYS A 163 1.87 7.17 -1.47
C LYS A 163 0.56 7.85 -1.08
N TYR A 164 -0.25 8.25 -2.06
CA TYR A 164 -1.55 8.87 -1.80
C TYR A 164 -2.53 7.90 -1.13
N GLU A 165 -2.72 6.70 -1.66
CA GLU A 165 -3.68 5.75 -1.08
C GLU A 165 -3.29 5.36 0.34
N ILE A 166 -1.98 5.24 0.59
CA ILE A 166 -1.45 5.00 1.94
C ILE A 166 -1.74 6.22 2.82
N GLY A 167 -1.42 7.44 2.35
CA GLY A 167 -1.62 8.67 3.10
C GLY A 167 -3.08 8.91 3.46
N ALA A 168 -3.96 8.87 2.45
CA ALA A 168 -5.40 9.10 2.59
C ALA A 168 -6.18 7.88 3.16
N GLY A 169 -5.53 6.72 3.36
CA GLY A 169 -6.18 5.52 3.91
C GLY A 169 -7.13 4.79 2.96
N VAL A 170 -6.99 4.98 1.64
CA VAL A 170 -7.90 4.45 0.63
C VAL A 170 -7.47 3.04 0.16
N LYS A 171 -8.08 2.00 0.72
CA LYS A 171 -7.62 0.60 0.48
C LYS A 171 -8.20 -0.09 -0.77
N THR A 172 -9.21 0.48 -1.44
CA THR A 172 -10.08 -0.29 -2.36
C THR A 172 -9.39 -0.94 -3.56
N PHE A 173 -8.32 -0.37 -4.12
CA PHE A 173 -7.59 -0.93 -5.27
C PHE A 173 -6.12 -1.25 -4.90
N LEU A 174 -5.84 -1.44 -3.61
CA LEU A 174 -4.55 -1.93 -3.10
C LEU A 174 -4.56 -3.47 -3.06
N PRO A 175 -3.38 -4.13 -3.18
CA PRO A 175 -3.33 -5.59 -3.16
C PRO A 175 -3.68 -6.10 -1.77
N ASP A 176 -4.29 -7.28 -1.69
CA ASP A 176 -4.45 -8.01 -0.43
C ASP A 176 -3.11 -8.64 -0.03
N LEU A 177 -2.20 -7.78 0.40
CA LEU A 177 -0.86 -8.11 0.84
C LEU A 177 -0.73 -7.76 2.32
N LYS A 178 -0.11 -8.64 3.08
CA LYS A 178 0.24 -8.42 4.48
C LYS A 178 1.74 -8.49 4.68
N VAL A 179 2.28 -7.63 5.51
CA VAL A 179 3.65 -7.71 6.00
C VAL A 179 3.65 -7.99 7.50
N ARG A 180 4.73 -8.61 7.95
CA ARG A 180 5.05 -8.82 9.36
C ARG A 180 6.13 -7.83 9.77
N TYR A 181 6.07 -7.32 10.99
CA TYR A 181 7.07 -6.44 11.58
C TYR A 181 7.23 -6.74 13.08
N ILE A 182 8.32 -6.30 13.68
CA ILE A 182 8.60 -6.53 15.11
C ILE A 182 8.05 -5.36 15.93
N LYS A 183 7.23 -5.66 16.94
CA LYS A 183 6.73 -4.70 17.94
C LYS A 183 7.60 -4.67 19.19
N GLY A 184 8.05 -5.84 19.62
CA GLY A 184 8.81 -6.03 20.84
C GLY A 184 9.39 -7.43 20.94
N ARG A 185 9.88 -7.81 22.13
CA ARG A 185 10.41 -9.14 22.38
C ARG A 185 9.24 -10.12 22.42
N GLY A 186 9.29 -11.17 21.61
CA GLY A 186 8.22 -12.16 21.48
C GLY A 186 6.98 -11.65 20.75
N GLU A 187 6.99 -10.41 20.22
CA GLU A 187 5.78 -9.81 19.65
C GLU A 187 5.99 -9.35 18.20
N PHE A 188 5.31 -10.04 17.28
CA PHE A 188 5.14 -9.59 15.91
C PHE A 188 3.85 -8.76 15.76
N GLY A 189 3.94 -7.70 14.97
CA GLY A 189 2.80 -7.00 14.41
C GLY A 189 2.61 -7.33 12.94
N TYR A 190 1.41 -7.04 12.42
CA TYR A 190 1.09 -7.26 11.02
C TYR A 190 0.34 -6.07 10.45
N ALA A 191 0.70 -5.65 9.23
CA ALA A 191 0.08 -4.54 8.54
C ALA A 191 -0.35 -4.97 7.14
N LYS A 192 -1.52 -4.51 6.71
CA LYS A 192 -1.95 -4.67 5.32
C LYS A 192 -1.31 -3.59 4.45
N PHE A 193 -1.18 -3.85 3.16
CA PHE A 193 -0.78 -2.82 2.21
C PHE A 193 -1.78 -1.66 2.25
N GLY A 194 -1.27 -0.43 2.37
CA GLY A 194 -2.08 0.75 2.72
C GLY A 194 -1.90 1.21 4.17
N ASP A 195 -1.44 0.34 5.07
CA ASP A 195 -1.23 0.65 6.50
C ASP A 195 0.26 0.72 6.89
N PHE A 196 1.15 0.64 5.92
CA PHE A 196 2.58 0.82 6.12
C PHE A 196 3.23 1.50 4.92
N PHE A 197 4.41 2.07 5.14
CA PHE A 197 5.28 2.60 4.10
C PHE A 197 6.74 2.50 4.53
N PHE A 198 7.64 2.77 3.59
CA PHE A 198 9.06 2.84 3.84
C PHE A 198 9.58 4.23 3.51
N ASP A 199 10.48 4.74 4.36
CA ASP A 199 11.23 5.96 4.11
C ASP A 199 12.66 5.80 4.65
N ARG A 200 13.67 6.20 3.86
CA ARG A 200 15.10 6.14 4.21
C ARG A 200 15.54 4.83 4.92
N ASN A 201 15.17 3.67 4.37
CA ASN A 201 15.45 2.33 4.91
C ASN A 201 14.82 2.06 6.30
N LYS A 202 13.73 2.73 6.63
CA LYS A 202 12.93 2.46 7.84
C LYS A 202 11.51 2.12 7.43
N MET A 203 10.92 1.16 8.14
CA MET A 203 9.51 0.83 8.00
C MET A 203 8.71 1.65 9.00
N TYR A 204 7.57 2.13 8.54
CA TYR A 204 6.60 2.87 9.33
C TYR A 204 5.23 2.22 9.18
N VAL A 205 4.51 2.11 10.28
CA VAL A 205 3.18 1.49 10.34
C VAL A 205 2.20 2.49 10.93
N TRP A 206 1.01 2.56 10.34
CA TRP A 206 -0.12 3.30 10.91
C TRP A 206 -0.77 2.46 12.02
N GLU A 207 -0.68 2.95 13.25
CA GLU A 207 -1.36 2.40 14.43
C GLU A 207 -2.57 3.28 14.77
N THR A 208 -3.67 2.69 15.25
CA THR A 208 -4.91 3.44 15.57
C THR A 208 -5.20 3.53 17.06
N ASP A 209 -4.44 2.84 17.89
CA ASP A 209 -4.62 2.80 19.34
C ASP A 209 -3.87 3.97 20.00
N ASP A 210 -4.56 4.71 20.87
CA ASP A 210 -4.05 5.92 21.55
C ASP A 210 -2.80 5.66 22.39
N LYS A 211 -2.54 4.40 22.79
CA LYS A 211 -1.28 4.05 23.47
C LYS A 211 -0.04 4.35 22.65
N TYR A 212 -0.17 4.45 21.33
CA TYR A 212 0.94 4.73 20.41
C TYR A 212 1.13 6.23 20.13
N ALA A 213 0.37 7.11 20.78
CA ALA A 213 0.47 8.55 20.57
C ALA A 213 1.87 9.11 20.85
N GLU A 214 2.57 8.59 21.86
CA GLU A 214 3.93 9.01 22.19
C GLU A 214 4.99 8.52 21.19
N GLU A 215 4.69 7.45 20.44
CA GLU A 215 5.56 6.91 19.38
C GLU A 215 5.33 7.60 18.03
N HIS A 216 4.36 8.51 17.94
CA HIS A 216 3.95 9.12 16.68
C HIS A 216 5.06 9.98 16.08
N ASN A 217 5.53 9.59 14.89
CA ASN A 217 6.48 10.35 14.12
C ASN A 217 5.76 11.32 13.15
N ASP A 218 5.37 12.48 13.65
CA ASP A 218 4.71 13.52 12.86
C ASP A 218 5.67 14.14 11.80
N ALA A 219 6.97 14.17 12.05
CA ALA A 219 7.95 14.69 11.10
C ALA A 219 8.00 13.88 9.80
N VAL A 220 8.03 12.54 9.89
CA VAL A 220 8.01 11.69 8.69
C VAL A 220 6.66 11.77 7.98
N VAL A 221 5.55 11.95 8.71
CA VAL A 221 4.24 12.15 8.08
C VAL A 221 4.22 13.41 7.25
N ARG A 222 4.73 14.53 7.77
CA ARG A 222 4.78 15.79 7.00
C ARG A 222 5.75 15.74 5.82
N GLU A 223 6.85 15.02 5.96
CA GLU A 223 7.83 14.84 4.88
C GLU A 223 7.29 13.94 3.77
N VAL A 224 6.61 12.85 4.14
CA VAL A 224 6.10 11.85 3.20
C VAL A 224 4.72 12.26 2.69
N PHE A 225 3.75 12.49 3.54
CA PHE A 225 2.34 12.67 3.15
C PHE A 225 1.79 14.04 3.53
N HIS A 226 2.61 15.07 3.60
CA HIS A 226 2.21 16.46 3.86
C HIS A 226 0.98 16.63 4.78
N ASP A 227 -0.19 16.96 4.24
CA ASP A 227 -1.46 17.13 4.95
C ASP A 227 -2.46 15.97 4.76
N GLU A 228 -2.16 15.01 3.89
CA GLU A 228 -3.03 13.91 3.45
C GLU A 228 -3.43 12.91 4.57
N CYS A 229 -2.82 12.98 5.75
CA CYS A 229 -2.93 11.94 6.78
C CYS A 229 -3.76 12.29 8.02
N LYS A 230 -4.48 13.41 8.02
CA LYS A 230 -5.27 13.82 9.19
C LYS A 230 -6.27 12.73 9.60
N GLY A 231 -6.20 12.26 10.85
CA GLY A 231 -7.09 11.23 11.38
C GLY A 231 -6.72 9.79 11.02
N ARG A 232 -5.55 9.55 10.39
CA ARG A 232 -5.07 8.19 10.08
C ARG A 232 -4.51 7.42 11.28
N GLY A 233 -4.38 8.08 12.43
CA GLY A 233 -3.78 7.52 13.63
C GLY A 233 -2.31 7.92 13.76
N TYR A 234 -1.53 7.04 14.37
CA TYR A 234 -0.16 7.27 14.78
C TYR A 234 0.80 6.49 13.90
N VAL A 235 1.66 7.19 13.16
CA VAL A 235 2.79 6.56 12.47
C VAL A 235 3.88 6.18 13.46
N CYS A 236 4.20 4.89 13.56
CA CYS A 236 5.25 4.39 14.42
C CYS A 236 6.33 3.68 13.61
N GLN A 237 7.60 3.91 13.96
CA GLN A 237 8.72 3.19 13.35
C GLN A 237 8.71 1.72 13.81
N ARG A 238 8.91 0.79 12.87
CA ARG A 238 8.95 -0.66 13.13
C ARG A 238 10.12 -1.30 12.39
N ILE A 239 10.53 -2.50 12.81
CA ILE A 239 11.51 -3.31 12.09
C ILE A 239 10.74 -4.25 11.17
N TYR A 240 10.95 -4.10 9.85
CA TYR A 240 10.35 -4.98 8.85
C TYR A 240 10.80 -6.42 9.06
N ALA A 241 9.84 -7.35 9.08
CA ALA A 241 10.07 -8.75 9.43
C ALA A 241 9.47 -9.76 8.43
N GLY A 242 9.35 -9.36 7.18
CA GLY A 242 8.94 -10.22 6.08
C GLY A 242 7.54 -9.96 5.55
N VAL A 243 7.23 -10.65 4.46
CA VAL A 243 5.97 -10.51 3.73
C VAL A 243 5.24 -11.86 3.70
N GLN A 244 3.91 -11.78 3.77
CA GLN A 244 3.04 -12.93 3.69
C GLN A 244 3.18 -13.60 2.32
N THR A 245 3.36 -14.92 2.32
CA THR A 245 3.29 -15.73 1.10
C THR A 245 1.88 -16.29 0.89
N ASN A 246 1.66 -16.93 -0.25
CA ASN A 246 0.46 -17.69 -0.55
C ASN A 246 0.54 -19.17 -0.10
N PHE A 247 1.57 -19.54 0.65
CA PHE A 247 1.80 -20.92 1.10
C PHE A 247 1.41 -21.10 2.56
N ARG A 248 1.04 -22.34 2.88
CA ARG A 248 0.75 -22.78 4.23
C ARG A 248 1.58 -24.01 4.56
N ASP A 249 1.90 -24.17 5.84
CA ASP A 249 2.59 -25.35 6.34
C ASP A 249 1.60 -26.52 6.56
N ILE A 250 2.09 -27.66 7.06
CA ILE A 250 1.24 -28.84 7.33
C ILE A 250 0.14 -28.61 8.37
N ASN A 251 0.28 -27.61 9.24
CA ASN A 251 -0.72 -27.25 10.25
C ASN A 251 -1.73 -26.22 9.71
N GLY A 252 -1.57 -25.79 8.45
CA GLY A 252 -2.41 -24.76 7.83
C GLY A 252 -1.99 -23.33 8.17
N GLU A 253 -0.85 -23.14 8.85
CA GLU A 253 -0.34 -21.82 9.21
C GLU A 253 0.24 -21.10 7.99
N ILE A 254 0.01 -19.79 7.89
CA ILE A 254 0.52 -18.98 6.78
C ILE A 254 2.03 -18.82 6.92
N ILE A 255 2.75 -19.07 5.83
CA ILE A 255 4.20 -18.90 5.79
C ILE A 255 4.54 -17.46 5.36
N TYR A 256 5.49 -16.84 6.05
CA TYR A 256 6.06 -15.53 5.74
C TYR A 256 7.52 -15.68 5.31
N THR A 257 8.03 -14.74 4.51
CA THR A 257 9.49 -14.67 4.31
C THR A 257 10.21 -14.42 5.64
N GLY A 258 11.37 -15.06 5.80
CA GLY A 258 12.12 -15.09 7.05
C GLY A 258 11.65 -16.16 8.05
N ASP A 259 10.59 -16.93 7.74
CA ASP A 259 10.26 -18.13 8.51
C ASP A 259 11.32 -19.20 8.29
N VAL A 260 11.67 -19.90 9.38
CA VAL A 260 12.50 -21.10 9.35
C VAL A 260 11.59 -22.31 9.32
N ILE A 261 11.81 -23.14 8.31
CA ILE A 261 10.94 -24.26 7.95
C ILE A 261 11.72 -25.55 8.13
N LYS A 262 11.16 -26.47 8.90
CA LYS A 262 11.56 -27.87 8.89
C LYS A 262 10.99 -28.53 7.64
N VAL A 263 11.87 -28.94 6.73
CA VAL A 263 11.54 -29.67 5.51
C VAL A 263 11.88 -31.14 5.72
N GLN A 264 10.88 -32.00 5.59
CA GLN A 264 11.01 -33.44 5.77
C GLN A 264 10.57 -34.12 4.49
N GLU A 265 11.54 -34.60 3.70
CA GLU A 265 11.28 -35.41 2.53
C GLU A 265 10.81 -36.82 2.93
N LYS A 266 10.01 -37.45 2.07
CA LYS A 266 9.35 -38.73 2.34
C LYS A 266 10.32 -39.90 2.51
N ASN A 267 11.48 -39.84 1.85
CA ASN A 267 12.47 -40.93 1.82
C ASN A 267 13.79 -40.56 2.51
N ASP A 268 13.85 -39.40 3.18
CA ASP A 268 14.98 -38.98 3.99
C ASP A 268 14.57 -39.05 5.46
N ASN A 269 15.43 -39.55 6.33
CA ASN A 269 15.17 -39.58 7.77
C ASN A 269 15.71 -38.33 8.48
N THR A 270 16.46 -37.48 7.77
CA THR A 270 17.07 -36.28 8.33
C THR A 270 16.32 -35.05 7.84
N PRO A 271 15.57 -34.35 8.72
CA PRO A 271 14.92 -33.13 8.32
C PRO A 271 15.96 -32.02 8.07
N GLN A 272 15.69 -31.18 7.08
CA GLN A 272 16.45 -29.95 6.84
C GLN A 272 15.75 -28.76 7.49
N TYR A 273 16.51 -27.80 7.99
CA TYR A 273 16.00 -26.55 8.52
C TYR A 273 16.47 -25.42 7.63
N LEU A 274 15.54 -24.78 6.92
CA LEU A 274 15.86 -23.77 5.91
C LEU A 274 14.97 -22.53 6.12
N ALA A 275 15.58 -21.36 6.03
CA ALA A 275 14.90 -20.08 6.06
C ALA A 275 14.35 -19.74 4.67
N LEU A 276 13.10 -19.26 4.62
CA LEU A 276 12.42 -18.92 3.39
C LEU A 276 12.71 -17.48 2.95
N GLY A 277 13.22 -17.32 1.73
CA GLY A 277 13.42 -16.03 1.08
C GLY A 277 12.48 -15.80 -0.10
N ALA A 278 12.72 -14.71 -0.83
CA ALA A 278 11.98 -14.35 -2.03
C ALA A 278 12.90 -13.70 -3.08
N MET A 279 12.88 -14.19 -4.31
CA MET A 279 13.60 -13.57 -5.43
C MET A 279 12.58 -13.00 -6.42
N CYS A 280 12.80 -11.77 -6.86
CA CYS A 280 11.90 -11.08 -7.79
C CYS A 280 12.69 -10.40 -8.91
N ASP A 281 12.27 -10.67 -10.14
CA ASP A 281 12.78 -10.03 -11.35
C ASP A 281 12.19 -8.63 -11.55
N ALA A 282 12.78 -7.86 -12.46
CA ALA A 282 12.39 -6.49 -12.74
C ALA A 282 10.94 -6.36 -13.25
N ASP A 283 10.42 -7.39 -13.90
CA ASP A 283 9.06 -7.46 -14.43
C ASP A 283 8.00 -7.85 -13.38
N GLY A 284 8.42 -8.16 -12.14
CA GLY A 284 7.55 -8.59 -11.05
C GLY A 284 7.26 -10.09 -11.01
N SER A 285 7.88 -10.89 -11.90
CA SER A 285 7.96 -12.34 -11.77
C SER A 285 9.02 -12.73 -10.73
N GLY A 286 9.00 -13.98 -10.28
CA GLY A 286 9.88 -14.44 -9.20
C GLY A 286 9.36 -15.67 -8.49
N PHE A 287 9.98 -16.00 -7.36
CA PHE A 287 9.58 -17.13 -6.52
C PHE A 287 9.79 -16.88 -5.02
N TYR A 288 9.05 -17.63 -4.20
CA TYR A 288 9.35 -17.87 -2.79
C TYR A 288 10.06 -19.22 -2.66
N GLY A 289 11.19 -19.26 -1.95
CA GLY A 289 12.00 -20.47 -1.86
C GLY A 289 13.18 -20.35 -0.92
N PHE A 290 13.84 -21.48 -0.70
CA PHE A 290 15.07 -21.57 0.07
C PHE A 290 16.23 -21.13 -0.82
N ILE A 291 16.80 -19.95 -0.53
CA ILE A 291 17.93 -19.38 -1.26
C ILE A 291 19.19 -20.07 -0.72
N LEU A 292 19.91 -20.78 -1.59
CA LEU A 292 21.15 -21.51 -1.30
C LEU A 292 22.30 -20.93 -2.15
N ASP A 293 23.53 -21.40 -1.94
CA ASP A 293 24.75 -20.82 -2.51
C ASP A 293 24.69 -20.69 -4.04
N ASN A 294 24.48 -21.81 -4.73
CA ASN A 294 24.44 -21.88 -6.20
C ASN A 294 23.10 -22.38 -6.76
N ASN A 295 22.08 -22.49 -5.91
CA ASN A 295 20.78 -23.00 -6.29
C ASN A 295 19.67 -22.39 -5.42
N SER A 296 18.42 -22.61 -5.80
CA SER A 296 17.28 -22.30 -4.93
C SER A 296 16.29 -23.44 -4.99
N TRP A 297 15.76 -23.82 -3.83
CA TRP A 297 14.71 -24.83 -3.76
C TRP A 297 13.37 -24.14 -3.55
N LEU A 298 12.54 -24.13 -4.59
CA LEU A 298 11.26 -23.45 -4.58
C LEU A 298 10.27 -24.17 -3.65
N LEU A 299 9.47 -23.39 -2.94
CA LEU A 299 8.48 -23.94 -2.04
C LEU A 299 7.40 -24.74 -2.81
N THR A 300 7.09 -24.34 -4.04
CA THR A 300 6.21 -25.10 -4.94
C THR A 300 6.74 -26.50 -5.25
N ASP A 301 8.06 -26.64 -5.38
CA ASP A 301 8.67 -27.91 -5.76
C ASP A 301 8.77 -28.85 -4.55
N CYS A 302 9.02 -28.30 -3.36
CA CYS A 302 8.92 -29.04 -2.10
C CYS A 302 7.54 -29.70 -1.95
N LEU A 303 6.48 -28.91 -2.17
CA LEU A 303 5.10 -29.37 -2.03
C LEU A 303 4.71 -30.39 -3.11
N ARG A 304 5.23 -30.26 -4.34
CA ARG A 304 5.04 -31.27 -5.41
C ARG A 304 5.81 -32.55 -5.14
N GLY A 305 7.01 -32.45 -4.57
CA GLY A 305 7.91 -33.56 -4.25
C GLY A 305 7.48 -34.41 -3.04
N GLN A 306 6.30 -34.16 -2.47
CA GLN A 306 5.79 -34.83 -1.26
C GLN A 306 6.66 -34.58 -0.01
N ALA A 307 7.36 -33.44 0.07
CA ALA A 307 7.97 -33.02 1.33
C ALA A 307 6.90 -32.43 2.26
N SER A 308 7.01 -32.76 3.56
CA SER A 308 6.24 -32.07 4.59
C SER A 308 7.02 -30.86 5.10
N ILE A 309 6.37 -29.72 5.17
CA ILE A 309 6.95 -28.45 5.62
C ILE A 309 6.25 -27.99 6.90
N THR A 310 7.03 -27.73 7.94
CA THR A 310 6.51 -27.26 9.25
C THR A 310 7.24 -25.99 9.62
N ARG A 311 6.51 -24.92 9.96
CA ARG A 311 7.14 -23.71 10.50
C ARG A 311 7.66 -24.02 11.91
N ILE A 312 8.89 -23.61 12.21
CA ILE A 312 9.50 -23.85 13.53
C ILE A 312 10.03 -22.59 14.22
N GLY A 313 10.05 -21.46 13.52
CA GLY A 313 10.61 -20.22 14.04
C GLY A 313 10.86 -19.19 12.94
N THR A 314 11.68 -18.20 13.23
CA THR A 314 12.06 -17.16 12.25
C THR A 314 13.55 -16.79 12.36
N VAL A 315 14.08 -16.10 11.36
CA VAL A 315 15.46 -15.55 11.34
C VAL A 315 15.63 -14.26 12.17
N TYR A 316 14.65 -13.96 13.02
CA TYR A 316 14.60 -12.75 13.86
C TYR A 316 15.05 -13.06 15.30
N TYR A 317 16.15 -13.80 15.43
CA TYR A 317 16.91 -13.93 16.68
C TYR A 317 18.08 -12.94 16.68
N GLN A 318 18.60 -12.63 17.86
CA GLN A 318 19.75 -11.72 18.07
C GLN A 318 19.60 -10.36 17.36
N ILE A 319 18.39 -9.81 17.31
CA ILE A 319 18.10 -8.56 16.58
C ILE A 319 18.68 -7.36 17.34
N GLY A 320 19.21 -6.38 16.59
CA GLY A 320 19.59 -5.09 17.18
C GLY A 320 18.34 -4.26 17.55
N LYS A 321 18.29 -3.70 18.77
CA LYS A 321 17.13 -2.91 19.23
C LYS A 321 16.74 -1.74 18.30
N ASN A 322 17.72 -1.18 17.57
CA ASN A 322 17.54 -0.06 16.65
C ASN A 322 17.93 -0.42 15.20
N GLU A 323 17.80 -1.69 14.84
CA GLU A 323 18.17 -2.15 13.51
C GLU A 323 17.33 -1.44 12.42
N LEU A 324 18.01 -1.04 11.34
CA LEU A 324 17.34 -0.48 10.15
C LEU A 324 16.60 -1.59 9.39
N ALA A 325 15.72 -1.22 8.46
CA ALA A 325 15.09 -2.21 7.59
C ALA A 325 16.17 -2.89 6.73
N ARG A 326 16.52 -4.11 7.12
CA ARG A 326 17.40 -5.02 6.39
C ARG A 326 16.55 -5.88 5.45
N ASP A 327 17.06 -6.22 4.27
CA ASP A 327 16.34 -7.16 3.41
C ASP A 327 16.26 -8.52 4.12
N VAL A 328 15.05 -9.10 4.16
CA VAL A 328 14.82 -10.42 4.78
C VAL A 328 15.72 -11.47 4.14
N ASN A 329 16.01 -11.35 2.84
CA ASN A 329 16.89 -12.28 2.16
C ASN A 329 18.31 -12.28 2.72
N GLU A 330 18.81 -11.15 3.23
CA GLU A 330 20.12 -11.12 3.84
C GLU A 330 20.15 -11.99 5.11
N ARG A 331 19.11 -11.90 5.94
CA ARG A 331 18.96 -12.76 7.14
C ARG A 331 18.75 -14.22 6.78
N VAL A 332 18.00 -14.48 5.71
CA VAL A 332 17.80 -15.84 5.17
C VAL A 332 19.11 -16.43 4.70
N MET A 333 19.95 -15.66 4.00
CA MET A 333 21.27 -16.11 3.55
C MET A 333 22.22 -16.33 4.73
N ASP A 334 22.22 -15.44 5.74
CA ASP A 334 23.02 -15.62 6.95
C ASP A 334 22.70 -16.97 7.64
N PHE A 335 21.43 -17.38 7.64
CA PHE A 335 20.99 -18.65 8.21
C PHE A 335 21.30 -19.85 7.28
N ASN A 336 20.88 -19.79 6.01
CA ASN A 336 20.98 -20.92 5.08
C ASN A 336 22.43 -21.24 4.67
N LEU A 337 23.31 -20.23 4.66
CA LEU A 337 24.70 -20.34 4.22
C LEU A 337 25.68 -20.31 5.39
N ALA A 338 25.20 -20.45 6.62
CA ALA A 338 26.04 -20.50 7.80
C ALA A 338 27.03 -21.68 7.72
N ILE A 339 28.33 -21.38 7.78
CA ILE A 339 29.38 -22.39 7.86
C ILE A 339 29.66 -22.62 9.35
N GLU A 340 28.93 -23.56 9.94
CA GLU A 340 28.99 -23.87 11.37
C GLU A 340 28.99 -25.38 11.63
N SER A 341 29.40 -25.78 12.85
CA SER A 341 29.34 -27.18 13.27
C SER A 341 27.89 -27.65 13.42
N ALA A 342 27.65 -28.96 13.42
CA ALA A 342 26.30 -29.49 13.65
C ALA A 342 25.73 -29.09 15.03
N GLU A 343 26.60 -28.95 16.04
CA GLU A 343 26.26 -28.51 17.39
C GLU A 343 25.87 -27.03 17.40
N ASP A 344 26.64 -26.19 16.72
CA ASP A 344 26.32 -24.77 16.55
C ASP A 344 25.02 -24.57 15.76
N HIS A 345 24.82 -25.35 14.69
CA HIS A 345 23.60 -25.28 13.90
C HIS A 345 22.37 -25.67 14.71
N ALA A 346 22.47 -26.69 15.58
CA ALA A 346 21.38 -27.04 16.47
C ALA A 346 21.03 -25.89 17.44
N VAL A 347 22.03 -25.14 17.91
CA VAL A 347 21.81 -23.92 18.72
C VAL A 347 21.19 -22.82 17.87
N THR A 348 21.63 -22.60 16.64
CA THR A 348 21.05 -21.62 15.73
C THR A 348 19.58 -21.93 15.45
N VAL A 349 19.24 -23.19 15.13
CA VAL A 349 17.86 -23.66 14.97
C VAL A 349 17.05 -23.45 16.25
N LEU A 350 17.62 -23.73 17.43
CA LEU A 350 16.97 -23.46 18.71
C LEU A 350 16.59 -21.99 18.86
N MET A 351 17.50 -21.07 18.52
CA MET A 351 17.24 -19.63 18.65
C MET A 351 16.03 -19.18 17.81
N THR A 352 15.80 -19.79 16.65
CA THR A 352 14.67 -19.44 15.77
C THR A 352 13.30 -19.62 16.44
N LYS A 353 13.18 -20.55 17.39
CA LYS A 353 11.94 -20.84 18.12
C LYS A 353 11.56 -19.73 19.11
N TYR A 354 12.53 -18.92 19.53
CA TYR A 354 12.33 -17.84 20.51
C TYR A 354 12.49 -16.51 19.80
N THR A 355 11.60 -16.23 18.86
CA THR A 355 11.64 -15.02 18.03
C THR A 355 10.30 -14.29 18.02
N PRO A 356 10.29 -12.96 17.80
CA PRO A 356 11.46 -12.09 17.64
C PRO A 356 12.18 -11.83 18.96
N ASN A 357 13.52 -11.80 18.96
CA ASN A 357 14.29 -11.64 20.19
C ASN A 357 15.53 -10.78 20.00
N PHE A 358 15.78 -9.92 20.98
CA PHE A 358 16.90 -8.98 21.02
C PHE A 358 18.11 -9.49 21.80
N ASP A 359 17.98 -10.62 22.50
CA ASP A 359 19.07 -11.24 23.25
C ASP A 359 20.21 -11.64 22.31
N GLN A 360 21.43 -11.23 22.65
CA GLN A 360 22.62 -11.44 21.81
C GLN A 360 23.38 -12.71 22.19
N GLU A 361 23.23 -13.18 23.42
CA GLU A 361 23.99 -14.31 23.95
C GLU A 361 23.24 -15.64 23.73
N ARG A 362 23.87 -16.59 23.04
CA ARG A 362 23.29 -17.91 22.71
C ARG A 362 22.76 -18.67 23.94
N TRP A 363 23.46 -18.59 25.07
CA TRP A 363 23.08 -19.30 26.29
C TRP A 363 21.71 -18.90 26.83
N LYS A 364 21.23 -17.67 26.55
CA LYS A 364 19.91 -17.22 26.99
C LYS A 364 18.80 -18.03 26.33
N TYR A 365 18.94 -18.36 25.05
CA TYR A 365 17.99 -19.19 24.30
C TYR A 365 17.97 -20.64 24.81
N GLN A 366 19.13 -21.19 25.14
CA GLN A 366 19.22 -22.50 25.80
C GLN A 366 18.55 -22.47 27.18
N GLY A 367 18.72 -21.38 27.92
CA GLY A 367 18.00 -21.13 29.17
C GLY A 367 16.47 -21.12 28.98
N LEU A 368 15.96 -20.46 27.94
CA LEU A 368 14.52 -20.44 27.63
C LEU A 368 13.97 -21.85 27.36
N GLU A 369 14.70 -22.69 26.63
CA GLU A 369 14.33 -24.08 26.37
C GLU A 369 14.36 -24.93 27.63
N ILE A 370 15.41 -24.83 28.45
CA ILE A 370 15.52 -25.55 29.73
C ILE A 370 14.37 -25.17 30.68
N LEU A 371 13.99 -23.89 30.68
CA LEU A 371 12.91 -23.37 31.52
C LEU A 371 11.51 -23.64 30.95
N GLY A 372 11.41 -24.16 29.71
CA GLY A 372 10.12 -24.41 29.06
C GLY A 372 9.30 -23.14 28.81
N VAL A 373 9.96 -22.04 28.43
CA VAL A 373 9.29 -20.75 28.22
C VAL A 373 8.45 -20.79 26.93
N GLU A 374 7.15 -20.52 27.05
CA GLU A 374 6.19 -20.52 25.94
C GLU A 374 5.71 -19.10 25.56
N GLU A 375 6.34 -18.04 26.09
CA GLU A 375 5.92 -16.65 25.87
C GLU A 375 6.14 -16.13 24.43
N PHE A 376 6.89 -16.87 23.61
CA PHE A 376 7.21 -16.50 22.23
C PHE A 376 6.19 -17.10 21.27
N ASP A 377 5.15 -16.34 20.96
CA ASP A 377 4.11 -16.73 20.02
C ASP A 377 4.38 -16.13 18.63
N TRP A 378 5.25 -16.81 17.87
CA TRP A 378 5.54 -16.45 16.48
C TRP A 378 4.61 -17.12 15.46
N ARG A 379 3.70 -17.99 15.92
CA ARG A 379 2.85 -18.82 15.07
C ARG A 379 1.71 -18.04 14.42
#